data_AF-A0A810BQT6-F1
#
_entry.id   AF-A0A810BQT6-F1
#
_cell.length_a   1.000
_cell.length_b   1.000
_cell.length_c   1.000
_cell.angle_alpha   90.00
_cell.angle_beta   90.00
_cell.angle_gamma   90.00
#
_symmetry.space_group_name_H-M   'P 1'
#
loop_
_entity.id
_entity.type
_entity.pdbx_description
1 polymer ?
#
loop_
_entity_poly.entity_id
_entity_poly.type
_entity_poly.pdbx_seq_one_letter_code
_entity_poly.pdbx_strand_id
1 'polypeptide(L)'
;MNDNYFPLENMQRSVDILKASPDIHLPTLEYGQYHLILTPADKWPDGSAAYWHKEKGRARVDLTTQLNTVPLSKDEPGVIPLTRCALLDACVRKCFNSEPPIPMKTNIITHAASDAYADRHEIRLEWEYDNGEDQAPTLLHLTMVCPYRP
;
A
#
# COMPACT_ATOMS: atom_id res chain seq x y z
N MET A 1 -0.92 8.07 10.53
CA MET A 1 -0.29 7.41 9.36
C MET A 1 -1.01 7.76 8.07
N ASN A 2 -2.35 7.71 8.04
CA ASN A 2 -3.13 8.23 6.91
C ASN A 2 -2.90 9.71 6.62
N ASP A 3 -2.52 10.50 7.62
CA ASP A 3 -2.21 11.93 7.44
C ASP A 3 -1.01 12.20 6.51
N ASN A 4 -0.23 11.17 6.14
CA ASN A 4 0.79 11.31 5.10
C ASN A 4 0.23 11.09 3.69
N TYR A 5 -0.91 10.41 3.55
CA TYR A 5 -1.40 9.90 2.27
C TYR A 5 -2.80 10.42 1.90
N PHE A 6 -3.49 11.05 2.85
CA PHE A 6 -4.84 11.58 2.67
C PHE A 6 -4.99 12.86 3.53
N PRO A 7 -5.67 13.92 3.03
CA PRO A 7 -6.19 14.11 1.67
C PRO A 7 -5.06 14.33 0.63
N LEU A 8 -5.41 14.74 -0.59
CA LEU A 8 -4.49 14.94 -1.71
C LEU A 8 -3.29 15.83 -1.38
N GLU A 9 -3.51 16.90 -0.63
CA GLU A 9 -2.45 17.84 -0.24
C GLU A 9 -1.36 17.16 0.60
N ASN A 10 -1.76 16.21 1.44
CA ASN A 10 -0.81 15.43 2.24
C ASN A 10 -0.06 14.42 1.37
N MET A 11 -0.75 13.77 0.44
CA MET A 11 -0.11 12.86 -0.52
C MET A 11 0.93 13.58 -1.38
N GLN A 12 0.59 14.78 -1.89
CA GLN A 12 1.51 15.64 -2.65
C GLN A 12 2.76 15.99 -1.82
N ARG A 13 2.57 16.46 -0.58
CA ARG A 13 3.70 16.75 0.33
C ARG A 13 4.57 15.51 0.56
N SER A 14 3.97 14.34 0.74
CA SER A 14 4.72 13.09 0.90
C SER A 14 5.50 12.74 -0.37
N VAL A 15 4.89 12.87 -1.55
CA VAL A 15 5.58 12.65 -2.83
C VAL A 15 6.76 13.60 -2.98
N ASP A 16 6.61 14.88 -2.63
CA ASP A 16 7.70 15.85 -2.70
C ASP A 16 8.87 15.48 -1.77
N ILE A 17 8.58 15.06 -0.53
CA ILE A 17 9.59 14.57 0.41
C ILE A 17 10.32 13.35 -0.17
N LEU A 18 9.58 12.41 -0.76
CA LEU A 18 10.16 11.20 -1.34
C LEU A 18 10.99 11.50 -2.60
N LYS A 19 10.52 12.38 -3.49
CA LYS A 19 11.28 12.82 -4.68
C LYS A 19 12.61 13.48 -4.30
N ALA A 20 12.65 14.18 -3.16
CA ALA A 20 13.86 14.83 -2.66
C ALA A 20 14.81 13.89 -1.91
N SER A 21 14.38 12.66 -1.55
CA SER A 21 15.20 11.72 -0.80
C SER A 21 16.11 10.91 -1.73
N PRO A 22 17.42 10.82 -1.45
CA PRO A 22 18.34 9.97 -2.22
C PRO A 22 18.14 8.47 -1.94
N ASP A 23 17.41 8.12 -0.88
CA ASP A 23 17.24 6.73 -0.41
C ASP A 23 16.05 6.03 -1.07
N ILE A 24 15.34 6.69 -1.99
CA ILE A 24 14.15 6.14 -2.61
C ILE A 24 14.06 6.45 -4.10
N HIS A 25 13.57 5.48 -4.85
CA HIS A 25 13.31 5.60 -6.27
C HIS A 25 11.84 5.28 -6.55
N LEU A 26 11.02 6.32 -6.74
CA LEU A 26 9.57 6.20 -6.88
C LEU A 26 9.09 5.22 -7.98
N PRO A 27 9.73 5.15 -9.18
CA PRO A 27 9.29 4.21 -10.22
C PRO A 27 9.41 2.74 -9.83
N THR A 28 10.29 2.39 -8.88
CA THR A 28 10.50 1.03 -8.38
C THR A 28 10.12 0.89 -6.91
N LEU A 29 9.26 1.79 -6.42
CA LEU A 29 8.87 1.84 -5.03
C LEU A 29 8.17 0.54 -4.61
N GLU A 30 8.66 -0.06 -3.53
CA GLU A 30 7.97 -1.16 -2.87
C GLU A 30 7.19 -0.68 -1.64
N TYR A 31 6.12 -1.39 -1.32
CA TYR A 31 5.36 -1.14 -0.11
C TYR A 31 6.27 -1.14 1.13
N GLY A 32 6.21 -0.04 1.87
CA GLY A 32 6.93 0.10 3.12
C GLY A 32 8.37 0.62 3.04
N GLN A 33 8.90 0.91 1.85
CA GLN A 33 10.20 1.60 1.72
C GLN A 33 10.11 3.07 2.15
N TYR A 34 9.00 3.74 1.81
CA TYR A 34 8.77 5.15 2.09
C TYR A 34 8.47 5.49 3.57
N HIS A 35 8.12 4.50 4.39
CA HIS A 35 7.56 4.74 5.73
C HIS A 35 8.55 5.41 6.68
N LEU A 36 9.82 5.01 6.68
CA LEU A 36 10.83 5.63 7.57
C LEU A 36 11.22 7.03 7.12
N ILE A 37 11.12 7.32 5.83
CA ILE A 37 11.39 8.66 5.29
C ILE A 37 10.26 9.62 5.69
N LEU A 38 9.00 9.18 5.55
CA LEU A 38 7.83 10.01 5.89
C LEU A 38 7.54 10.04 7.40
N THR A 39 7.87 8.98 8.12
CA THR A 39 7.69 8.87 9.57
C THR A 39 8.96 8.25 10.16
N PRO A 40 9.94 9.10 10.51
CA PRO A 40 11.17 8.66 11.15
C PRO A 40 10.91 7.89 12.46
N ALA A 41 11.80 6.95 12.80
CA ALA A 41 11.61 5.97 13.87
C ALA A 41 11.31 6.57 15.25
N ASP A 42 11.84 7.76 15.54
CA ASP A 42 11.61 8.53 16.77
C ASP A 42 10.18 9.06 16.91
N LYS A 43 9.44 9.15 15.80
CA LYS A 43 8.01 9.53 15.78
C LYS A 43 7.07 8.34 15.88
N TRP A 44 7.59 7.12 15.86
CA TRP A 44 6.79 5.93 16.08
C TRP A 44 6.56 5.72 17.58
N PRO A 45 5.38 5.21 17.98
CA PRO A 45 5.21 4.70 19.34
C PRO A 45 6.32 3.70 19.69
N ASP A 46 6.78 3.70 20.95
CA ASP A 46 7.91 2.85 21.37
C ASP A 46 7.72 1.37 20.96
N GLY A 47 8.75 0.79 20.34
CA GLY A 47 8.76 -0.60 19.86
C GLY A 47 7.94 -0.87 18.59
N SER A 48 7.09 0.06 18.15
CA SER A 48 6.18 -0.17 17.01
C SER A 48 6.90 -0.17 15.66
N ALA A 49 7.98 0.59 15.50
CA ALA A 49 8.77 0.60 14.26
C ALA A 49 9.40 -0.79 13.99
N ALA A 50 10.09 -1.37 14.97
CA ALA A 50 10.73 -2.68 14.82
C ALA A 50 9.70 -3.79 14.58
N TYR A 51 8.58 -3.75 15.30
CA TYR A 51 7.45 -4.65 15.10
C TYR A 51 6.88 -4.52 13.68
N TRP A 52 6.66 -3.29 13.22
CA TRP A 52 6.17 -2.99 11.87
C TRP A 52 7.11 -3.53 10.79
N HIS A 53 8.41 -3.28 10.90
CA HIS A 53 9.39 -3.81 9.94
C HIS A 53 9.34 -5.34 9.83
N LYS A 54 9.18 -6.02 10.96
CA LYS A 54 9.07 -7.47 11.01
C LYS A 54 7.77 -7.97 10.36
N GLU A 55 6.63 -7.42 10.73
CA GLU A 55 5.34 -7.85 10.17
C GLU A 55 5.21 -7.46 8.69
N LYS A 56 5.76 -6.30 8.26
CA LYS A 56 5.91 -5.94 6.85
C LYS A 56 6.71 -7.01 6.08
N GLY A 57 7.86 -7.41 6.60
CA GLY A 57 8.70 -8.44 5.97
C GLY A 57 7.96 -9.76 5.81
N ARG A 58 7.22 -10.18 6.84
CA ARG A 58 6.36 -11.38 6.81
C ARG A 58 5.25 -11.27 5.78
N ALA A 59 4.52 -10.15 5.78
CA ALA A 59 3.47 -9.89 4.80
C ALA A 59 4.00 -9.98 3.36
N ARG A 60 5.17 -9.39 3.06
CA ARG A 60 5.76 -9.48 1.71
C ARG A 60 6.06 -10.92 1.31
N VAL A 61 6.64 -11.72 2.21
CA VAL A 61 6.93 -13.14 1.94
C VAL A 61 5.63 -13.90 1.66
N ASP A 62 4.64 -13.77 2.54
CA ASP A 62 3.35 -14.45 2.39
C ASP A 62 2.65 -14.06 1.08
N LEU A 63 2.56 -12.76 0.80
CA LEU A 63 1.85 -12.24 -0.38
C LEU A 63 2.58 -12.55 -1.70
N THR A 64 3.89 -12.79 -1.67
CA THR A 64 4.65 -13.18 -2.86
C THR A 64 4.33 -14.60 -3.29
N THR A 65 3.93 -15.47 -2.35
CA THR A 65 3.52 -16.85 -2.66
C THR A 65 2.08 -16.96 -3.15
N GLN A 66 1.31 -15.87 -3.07
CA GLN A 66 -0.11 -15.84 -3.46
C GLN A 66 -0.24 -15.30 -4.89
N LEU A 67 -0.79 -16.11 -5.79
CA LEU A 67 -1.09 -15.68 -7.15
C LEU A 67 -2.16 -14.59 -7.17
N ASN A 68 -2.09 -13.74 -8.19
CA ASN A 68 -3.07 -12.69 -8.42
C ASN A 68 -3.67 -12.79 -9.83
N THR A 69 -4.98 -12.62 -9.91
CA THR A 69 -5.74 -12.56 -11.17
C THR A 69 -6.49 -11.24 -11.31
N VAL A 70 -6.34 -10.32 -10.36
CA VAL A 70 -7.03 -9.03 -10.32
C VAL A 70 -6.17 -8.00 -11.06
N PRO A 71 -6.73 -7.22 -12.00
CA PRO A 71 -5.97 -6.15 -12.66
C PRO A 71 -5.57 -5.04 -11.66
N LEU A 72 -4.57 -4.26 -12.03
CA LEU A 72 -4.09 -3.12 -11.23
C LEU A 72 -5.23 -2.16 -10.91
N SER A 73 -5.98 -1.73 -11.91
CA SER A 73 -7.11 -0.80 -11.81
C SER A 73 -7.99 -0.88 -13.06
N LYS A 74 -9.19 -0.30 -13.03
CA LYS A 74 -10.14 -0.33 -14.16
C LYS A 74 -9.63 0.36 -15.42
N ASP A 75 -8.85 1.43 -15.26
CA ASP A 75 -8.20 2.17 -16.34
C ASP A 75 -7.00 1.41 -16.93
N GLU A 76 -6.50 0.37 -16.25
CA GLU A 76 -5.39 -0.46 -16.70
C GLU A 76 -5.73 -1.97 -16.64
N PRO A 77 -6.76 -2.44 -17.36
CA PRO A 77 -7.27 -3.81 -17.22
C PRO A 77 -6.29 -4.88 -17.73
N GLY A 78 -5.34 -4.49 -18.61
CA GLY A 78 -4.29 -5.38 -19.12
C GLY A 78 -3.10 -5.56 -18.18
N VAL A 79 -2.98 -4.75 -17.14
CA VAL A 79 -1.88 -4.82 -16.18
C VAL A 79 -2.31 -5.75 -15.04
N ILE A 80 -1.90 -7.02 -15.12
CA ILE A 80 -2.21 -8.04 -14.10
C ILE A 80 -0.90 -8.51 -13.46
N PRO A 81 -0.52 -7.94 -12.31
CA PRO A 81 0.65 -8.40 -11.56
C PRO A 81 0.50 -9.87 -11.14
N LEU A 82 1.60 -10.63 -11.22
CA LEU A 82 1.59 -12.09 -11.02
C LEU A 82 1.20 -12.53 -9.61
N THR A 83 1.59 -11.75 -8.60
CA THR A 83 1.41 -12.08 -7.18
C THR A 83 0.68 -10.97 -6.45
N ARG A 84 0.10 -11.29 -5.28
CA ARG A 84 -0.55 -10.29 -4.43
C ARG A 84 0.45 -9.22 -3.97
N CYS A 85 1.70 -9.59 -3.69
CA CYS A 85 2.75 -8.62 -3.35
C CYS A 85 3.08 -7.69 -4.54
N ALA A 86 3.18 -8.25 -5.75
CA ALA A 86 3.42 -7.45 -6.95
C ALA A 86 2.26 -6.49 -7.25
N LEU A 87 1.01 -6.91 -6.98
CA LEU A 87 -0.16 -6.05 -7.06
C LEU A 87 -0.08 -4.90 -6.05
N LEU A 88 0.25 -5.19 -4.79
CA LEU A 88 0.43 -4.17 -3.75
C LEU A 88 1.47 -3.12 -4.17
N ASP A 89 2.64 -3.57 -4.63
CA ASP A 89 3.72 -2.68 -5.08
C ASP A 89 3.30 -1.88 -6.32
N ALA A 90 2.54 -2.47 -7.24
CA ALA A 90 2.00 -1.76 -8.40
C ALA A 90 0.98 -0.69 -8.02
N CYS A 91 0.04 -0.98 -7.11
CA CYS A 91 -0.93 0.01 -6.61
C CYS A 91 -0.24 1.18 -5.90
N VAL A 92 0.71 0.89 -5.01
CA VAL A 92 1.52 1.90 -4.33
C VAL A 92 2.25 2.77 -5.36
N ARG A 93 2.93 2.16 -6.33
CA ARG A 93 3.61 2.92 -7.40
C ARG A 93 2.65 3.80 -8.18
N LYS A 94 1.48 3.30 -8.58
CA LYS A 94 0.47 4.11 -9.27
C LYS A 94 0.10 5.34 -8.42
N CYS A 95 -0.18 5.16 -7.13
CA CYS A 95 -0.48 6.28 -6.24
C CYS A 95 0.62 7.35 -6.18
N PHE A 96 1.89 6.96 -6.01
CA PHE A 96 2.99 7.90 -5.86
C PHE A 96 3.51 8.49 -7.19
N ASN A 97 3.31 7.82 -8.33
CA ASN A 97 3.83 8.24 -9.63
C ASN A 97 2.78 8.91 -10.54
N SER A 98 1.50 8.87 -10.20
CA SER A 98 0.46 9.65 -10.89
C SER A 98 0.67 11.15 -10.72
N GLU A 99 0.17 11.94 -11.68
CA GLU A 99 0.19 13.40 -11.65
C GLU A 99 -1.24 13.93 -11.93
N PRO A 100 -1.95 14.48 -10.92
CA PRO A 100 -1.55 14.54 -9.51
C PRO A 100 -1.46 13.14 -8.87
N PRO A 101 -0.72 12.97 -7.76
CA PRO A 101 -0.63 11.68 -7.08
C PRO A 101 -1.99 11.27 -6.52
N ILE A 102 -2.25 9.96 -6.47
CA ILE A 102 -3.54 9.43 -6.00
C ILE A 102 -3.43 9.22 -4.48
N PRO A 103 -4.30 9.87 -3.68
CA PRO A 103 -4.36 9.66 -2.23
C PRO A 103 -4.57 8.19 -1.87
N MET A 104 -4.19 7.83 -0.63
CA MET A 104 -4.43 6.50 -0.09
C MET A 104 -5.00 6.56 1.32
N LYS A 105 -5.98 5.70 1.60
CA LYS A 105 -6.40 5.38 2.97
C LYS A 105 -5.90 3.99 3.32
N THR A 106 -4.99 3.95 4.28
CA THR A 106 -4.45 2.70 4.83
C THR A 106 -5.25 2.27 6.05
N ASN A 107 -5.53 0.99 6.13
CA ASN A 107 -6.15 0.34 7.27
C ASN A 107 -5.41 -0.96 7.59
N ILE A 108 -5.41 -1.35 8.86
CA ILE A 108 -4.84 -2.62 9.31
C ILE A 108 -5.91 -3.30 10.16
N ILE A 109 -6.28 -4.51 9.76
CA ILE A 109 -7.21 -5.35 10.51
C ILE A 109 -6.57 -6.72 10.73
N THR A 110 -7.18 -7.53 11.60
CA THR A 110 -6.77 -8.92 11.81
C THR A 110 -7.88 -9.83 11.28
N HIS A 111 -7.51 -10.95 10.70
CA HIS A 111 -8.47 -12.00 10.35
C HIS A 111 -9.33 -12.40 11.55
N ALA A 112 -10.59 -12.73 11.28
CA ALA A 112 -11.38 -13.48 12.25
C ALA A 112 -10.87 -14.93 12.31
N ALA A 113 -10.99 -15.57 13.47
CA ALA A 113 -10.54 -16.96 13.64
C ALA A 113 -11.22 -17.95 12.67
N SER A 114 -12.41 -17.60 12.17
CA SER A 114 -13.19 -18.39 11.22
C SER A 114 -12.88 -18.11 9.75
N ASP A 115 -12.04 -17.11 9.44
CA ASP A 115 -11.74 -16.74 8.06
C ASP A 115 -10.99 -17.88 7.36
N ALA A 116 -11.32 -18.12 6.09
CA ALA A 116 -10.50 -18.97 5.25
C ALA A 116 -9.10 -18.34 5.15
N TYR A 117 -8.07 -19.10 5.48
CA TYR A 117 -6.69 -18.65 5.51
C TYR A 117 -6.36 -17.60 6.58
N ALA A 118 -7.03 -17.66 7.74
CA ALA A 118 -6.74 -16.77 8.87
C ALA A 118 -5.27 -16.83 9.36
N ASP A 119 -4.49 -17.81 8.93
CA ASP A 119 -3.08 -18.03 9.32
C ASP A 119 -2.06 -17.25 8.47
N ARG A 120 -2.48 -16.59 7.39
CA ARG A 120 -1.60 -15.82 6.50
C ARG A 120 -2.01 -14.36 6.35
N HIS A 121 -1.10 -13.53 5.84
CA HIS A 121 -1.45 -12.16 5.47
C HIS A 121 -2.30 -12.11 4.21
N GLU A 122 -3.28 -11.21 4.19
CA GLU A 122 -4.08 -10.84 3.03
C GLU A 122 -3.97 -9.32 2.80
N ILE A 123 -4.19 -8.90 1.55
CA ILE A 123 -4.40 -7.49 1.21
C ILE A 123 -5.75 -7.32 0.57
N ARG A 124 -6.43 -6.21 0.88
CA ARG A 124 -7.64 -5.77 0.18
C ARG A 124 -7.35 -4.39 -0.41
N LEU A 125 -7.54 -4.29 -1.71
CA LEU A 125 -7.21 -3.12 -2.52
C LEU A 125 -8.46 -2.73 -3.28
N GLU A 126 -8.99 -1.55 -2.97
CA GLU A 126 -10.20 -1.02 -3.59
C GLU A 126 -9.93 0.40 -4.08
N TRP A 127 -10.21 0.64 -5.35
CA TRP A 127 -10.09 1.96 -5.95
C TRP A 127 -11.44 2.65 -5.98
N GLU A 128 -11.47 3.91 -5.55
CA GLU A 128 -12.49 4.86 -5.98
C GLU A 128 -12.08 5.46 -7.33
N TYR A 129 -13.07 5.81 -8.13
CA TYR A 129 -12.90 6.35 -9.47
C TYR A 129 -13.70 7.63 -9.61
N ASP A 130 -13.21 8.53 -10.44
CA ASP A 130 -13.98 9.70 -10.85
C ASP A 130 -15.20 9.28 -11.68
N ASN A 131 -16.22 10.14 -11.69
CA ASN A 131 -17.45 9.97 -12.46
C ASN A 131 -17.31 10.44 -13.93
N GLY A 132 -16.12 10.89 -14.34
CA GLY A 132 -15.81 11.27 -15.71
C GLY A 132 -15.72 10.07 -16.67
N GLU A 133 -15.61 10.36 -17.98
CA GLU A 133 -15.54 9.34 -19.03
C GLU A 133 -14.31 8.42 -18.90
N ASP A 134 -13.19 8.97 -18.45
CA ASP A 134 -11.93 8.23 -18.28
C ASP A 134 -11.93 7.33 -17.03
N GLN A 135 -12.90 7.50 -16.12
CA GLN A 135 -12.98 6.83 -14.82
C GLN A 135 -11.61 6.67 -14.15
N ALA A 136 -10.84 7.75 -14.09
CA ALA A 136 -9.50 7.73 -13.51
C ALA A 136 -9.60 7.45 -11.99
N PRO A 137 -8.71 6.62 -11.41
CA PRO A 137 -8.74 6.36 -9.98
C PRO A 137 -8.41 7.60 -9.15
N THR A 138 -9.19 7.84 -8.09
CA THR A 138 -9.14 9.05 -7.25
C THR A 138 -8.74 8.78 -5.81
N LEU A 139 -8.88 7.54 -5.33
CA LEU A 139 -8.46 7.13 -4.00
C LEU A 139 -8.20 5.63 -3.98
N LEU A 140 -7.11 5.20 -3.34
CA LEU A 140 -6.89 3.80 -3.00
C LEU A 140 -7.24 3.54 -1.54
N HIS A 141 -8.11 2.58 -1.29
CA HIS A 141 -8.27 1.95 0.02
C HIS A 141 -7.38 0.72 0.08
N LEU A 142 -6.35 0.80 0.91
CA LEU A 142 -5.40 -0.29 1.15
C LEU A 142 -5.65 -0.82 2.55
N THR A 143 -6.16 -2.05 2.65
CA THR A 143 -6.27 -2.75 3.93
C THR A 143 -5.27 -3.90 3.98
N MET A 144 -4.35 -3.85 4.94
CA MET A 144 -3.54 -5.00 5.32
C MET A 144 -4.34 -5.84 6.32
N VAL A 145 -4.48 -7.13 6.05
CA VAL A 145 -5.16 -8.08 6.95
C VAL A 145 -4.08 -8.99 7.55
N CYS A 146 -3.84 -8.82 8.84
CA CYS A 146 -2.88 -9.60 9.59
C CYS A 146 -3.46 -10.99 9.93
N PRO A 147 -2.61 -12.04 10.00
CA PRO A 147 -3.01 -13.35 10.48
C PRO A 147 -3.63 -13.28 11.88
N TYR A 148 -4.67 -14.08 12.11
CA TYR A 148 -5.12 -14.40 13.44
C TYR A 148 -4.05 -15.24 14.15
N ARG A 149 -3.64 -14.78 15.34
CA ARG A 149 -2.77 -15.56 16.24
C ARG A 149 -3.54 -15.77 17.56
N PRO A 150 -3.81 -17.02 17.95
CA PRO A 150 -4.45 -17.34 19.23
C PRO A 150 -3.56 -17.01 20.44
#